data_AF-A0AAW7ZC91-F1
#
_entry.id   AF-A0AAW7ZC91-F1
#
_cell.length_a   1.000
_cell.length_b   1.000
_cell.length_c   1.000
_cell.angle_alpha   90.00
_cell.angle_beta   90.00
_cell.angle_gamma   90.00
#
_symmetry.space_group_name_H-M   'P 1'
#
loop_
_entity.id
_entity.type
_entity.pdbx_description
1 polymer ?
#
loop_
_entity_poly.entity_id
_entity_poly.type
_entity_poly.pdbx_seq_one_letter_code
_entity_poly.pdbx_strand_id
1 'polypeptide(L)' 'MFGDLKLLLELQNNRDDAHKLMEIFYENREKLLNLKEKYPEWQTFLKPEVLETLRSRGIPVD' A
#
# COMPACT_ATOMS: atom_id res chain seq x y z
N MET A 1 -16.81 0.88 3.97
CA MET A 1 -16.22 2.11 4.56
C MET A 1 -15.17 1.82 5.63
N PHE A 2 -15.39 0.92 6.61
CA PHE A 2 -14.37 0.63 7.65
C PHE A 2 -13.10 -0.09 7.14
N GLY A 3 -13.18 -0.86 6.06
CA GLY A 3 -12.02 -1.61 5.53
C GLY A 3 -10.93 -0.72 4.92
N ASP A 4 -11.31 0.32 4.18
CA ASP A 4 -10.39 1.18 3.43
C ASP A 4 -9.54 2.05 4.39
N LEU A 5 -10.19 2.59 5.43
CA LEU A 5 -9.52 3.42 6.44
C LEU A 5 -8.57 2.60 7.31
N LYS A 6 -8.97 1.36 7.65
CA LYS A 6 -8.10 0.41 8.37
C LYS A 6 -6.87 0.05 7.53
N LEU A 7 -7.05 -0.21 6.22
CA LEU A 7 -5.96 -0.51 5.31
C LEU A 7 -4.96 0.64 5.19
N LEU A 8 -5.45 1.88 5.07
CA LEU A 8 -4.58 3.07 5.10
C LEU A 8 -3.74 3.18 6.38
N LEU A 9 -4.37 2.95 7.54
CA LEU A 9 -3.66 2.96 8.83
C LEU A 9 -2.63 1.83 8.91
N GLU A 10 -2.95 0.64 8.41
CA GLU A 10 -2.00 -0.48 8.36
C GLU A 10 -0.81 -0.17 7.43
N LEU A 11 -1.06 0.43 6.26
CA LEU A 11 0.00 0.89 5.37
C LEU A 11 0.88 1.96 6.03
N GLN A 12 0.26 2.91 6.73
CA GLN A 12 0.98 4.00 7.41
C GLN A 12 1.80 3.51 8.61
N ASN A 13 1.27 2.56 9.39
CA ASN A 13 1.95 1.97 10.55
C ASN A 13 3.14 1.09 10.15
N ASN A 14 3.11 0.52 8.94
CA ASN A 14 4.17 -0.34 8.42
C ASN A 14 4.96 0.33 7.28
N ARG A 15 4.92 1.67 7.16
CA ARG A 15 5.46 2.45 6.02
C ARG A 15 6.95 2.23 5.71
N ASP A 16 7.67 1.67 6.66
CA ASP A 16 9.10 1.38 6.66
C ASP A 16 9.42 -0.12 6.63
N ASP A 17 8.41 -1.00 6.70
CA ASP A 17 8.54 -2.45 6.55
C ASP A 17 8.00 -2.92 5.20
N ALA A 18 8.90 -3.00 4.22
CA ALA A 18 8.56 -3.46 2.88
C ALA A 18 8.01 -4.90 2.86
N HIS A 19 8.45 -5.76 3.79
CA HIS A 19 7.97 -7.14 3.83
C HIS A 19 6.53 -7.21 4.30
N LYS A 20 6.22 -6.52 5.40
CA LYS A 20 4.86 -6.46 5.92
C LYS A 20 3.91 -5.77 4.96
N LEU A 21 4.36 -4.71 4.31
CA LEU A 21 3.57 -4.05 3.28
C LEU A 21 3.27 -5.00 2.13
N MET A 22 4.26 -5.74 1.61
CA MET A 22 4.00 -6.74 0.56
C MET A 22 2.91 -7.73 0.96
N GLU A 23 2.93 -8.27 2.19
CA GLU A 23 1.87 -9.16 2.66
C GLU A 23 0.50 -8.48 2.60
N ILE A 24 0.40 -7.25 3.13
CA ILE A 24 -0.83 -6.44 3.10
C ILE A 24 -1.29 -6.23 1.66
N PHE A 25 -0.37 -5.94 0.73
CA PHE A 25 -0.67 -5.75 -0.68
C PHE A 25 -1.17 -7.01 -1.37
N TYR A 26 -0.57 -8.16 -1.09
CA TYR A 26 -1.00 -9.44 -1.64
C TYR A 26 -2.38 -9.84 -1.12
N GLU A 27 -2.62 -9.68 0.19
CA GLU A 27 -3.89 -10.05 0.82
C GLU A 27 -5.06 -9.12 0.44
N ASN A 28 -4.76 -7.85 0.10
CA ASN A 28 -5.78 -6.82 -0.14
C ASN A 28 -5.70 -6.19 -1.54
N ARG A 29 -5.15 -6.90 -2.53
CA ARG A 29 -4.89 -6.39 -3.88
C ARG A 29 -6.06 -5.64 -4.51
N GLU A 30 -7.27 -6.19 -4.46
CA GLU A 30 -8.48 -5.53 -5.00
C GLU A 30 -8.85 -4.26 -4.24
N LYS A 31 -8.70 -4.26 -2.91
CA LYS A 31 -8.99 -3.08 -2.09
C LYS A 31 -7.98 -1.97 -2.32
N LEU A 32 -6.72 -2.32 -2.60
CA LEU A 32 -5.67 -1.36 -2.93
C LEU A 32 -5.88 -0.67 -4.28
N LEU A 33 -6.39 -1.40 -5.28
CA LEU A 33 -6.82 -0.79 -6.54
C LEU A 33 -7.93 0.25 -6.29
N ASN A 34 -8.94 -0.11 -5.49
CA ASN A 34 -9.99 0.82 -5.10
C ASN A 34 -9.45 1.98 -4.23
N LEU A 35 -8.44 1.72 -3.39
CA LEU A 35 -7.81 2.74 -2.56
C LEU A 35 -7.06 3.75 -3.42
N LYS A 36 -6.37 3.30 -4.47
CA LYS A 36 -5.70 4.16 -5.44
C LYS A 36 -6.68 5.10 -6.13
N GLU A 37 -7.84 4.60 -6.54
CA GLU A 37 -8.87 5.45 -7.16
C GLU A 37 -9.45 6.48 -6.19
N LYS A 38 -9.61 6.11 -4.91
CA LYS A 38 -10.19 7.00 -3.88
C LYS A 38 -9.19 7.98 -3.26
N TYR A 39 -7.92 7.60 -3.16
CA TYR A 39 -6.86 8.31 -2.43
C TYR A 39 -5.55 8.28 -3.23
N PRO A 40 -5.46 8.92 -4.40
CA PRO A 40 -4.31 8.80 -5.30
C PRO A 40 -2.95 9.19 -4.67
N GLU A 41 -2.96 9.97 -3.59
CA GLU A 41 -1.77 10.35 -2.83
C GLU A 41 -1.32 9.33 -1.76
N TRP A 42 -1.99 8.19 -1.60
CA TRP A 42 -1.69 7.21 -0.54
C TRP A 42 -0.23 6.71 -0.57
N GLN A 43 0.36 6.62 -1.76
CA GLN A 43 1.75 6.25 -1.97
C GLN A 43 2.76 7.21 -1.30
N THR A 44 2.37 8.47 -1.07
CA THR A 44 3.21 9.47 -0.37
C THR A 44 3.46 9.12 1.10
N PHE A 45 2.64 8.25 1.68
CA PHE A 45 2.84 7.76 3.05
C PHE A 45 3.99 6.74 3.15
N LEU A 46 4.34 6.09 2.04
CA LEU A 46 5.40 5.10 1.97
C LEU A 46 6.74 5.75 1.66
N LYS A 47 7.81 5.17 2.20
CA LYS A 47 9.17 5.61 1.85
C LYS A 47 9.51 5.23 0.40
N PRO A 48 10.36 6.01 -0.30
CA PRO A 48 10.77 5.70 -1.67
C PRO A 48 11.37 4.29 -1.85
N GLU A 49 12.22 3.86 -0.91
CA GLU A 49 12.86 2.54 -0.91
C GLU A 49 11.85 1.38 -0.87
N VAL A 50 10.74 1.59 -0.17
CA VAL A 50 9.64 0.64 -0.05
C VAL A 50 8.84 0.60 -1.35
N LEU A 51 8.53 1.76 -1.93
CA LEU A 51 7.85 1.84 -3.23
C LEU A 51 8.64 1.12 -4.33
N GLU A 52 9.96 1.32 -4.36
CA GLU A 52 10.84 0.67 -5.33
C GLU A 52 10.83 -0.86 -5.16
N THR A 53 10.87 -1.33 -3.90
CA THR A 53 10.75 -2.75 -3.58
C THR A 53 9.41 -3.32 -4.04
N LEU A 54 8.31 -2.62 -3.80
CA LEU A 54 6.96 -3.05 -4.20
C LEU A 54 6.82 -3.10 -5.73
N ARG A 55 7.32 -2.10 -6.46
CA ARG A 55 7.35 -2.12 -7.94
C ARG A 55 8.16 -3.28 -8.47
N SER A 56 9.34 -3.54 -7.91
CA SER A 56 10.20 -4.66 -8.32
C SER A 56 9.53 -6.03 -8.19
N ARG A 57 8.52 -6.11 -7.32
CA ARG A 57 7.72 -7.32 -7.04
C ARG A 57 6.42 -7.38 -7.85
N GLY A 58 6.19 -6.41 -8.73
CA GLY A 58 5.00 -6.34 -9.59
C GLY A 58 3.75 -5.80 -8.88
N ILE A 59 3.91 -5.12 -7.75
CA ILE A 59 2.80 -4.47 -7.05
C ILE A 59 2.55 -3.09 -7.68
N PRO A 60 1.33 -2.83 -8.17
CA PRO A 60 1.00 -1.56 -8.82
C PRO A 60 0.88 -0.46 -7.74
N VAL A 61 1.94 0.33 -7.58
CA VAL A 61 2.00 1.46 -6.64
C VAL A 61 2.01 2.82 -7.34
N ASP A 62 2.12 2.82 -8.67
CA ASP A 62 1.86 3.95 -9.58
C ASP A 62 0.36 4.18 -9.74
#